data_AF-A0A2G9TGP5-F1
#
_entry.id   AF-A0A2G9TGP5-F1
#
_cell.length_a   1.000
_cell.length_b   1.000
_cell.length_c   1.000
_cell.angle_alpha   90.00
_cell.angle_beta   90.00
_cell.angle_gamma   90.00
#
_symmetry.space_group_name_H-M   'P 1'
#
loop_
_entity.id
_entity.type
_entity.pdbx_description
1 polymer ?
#
loop_
_entity_poly.entity_id
_entity_poly.type
_entity_poly.pdbx_seq_one_letter_code
_entity_poly.pdbx_strand_id
1 'polypeptide(L)'
;MDPTTVLSLFKQLMEEQRSITSQTVTEVITKIMDRIPERGQGDSQQVEQISLPNLMTALSNRIERFEFDPEADMSFSKWFSRYKDVFFEDAKQLTESAKVRLLCEKLDSVSFEKYQRHVLPRDMSQIGFGETVEILKELFDCKTSLFTTRYQCLKLKKSDAEVTSRIPVE
;
A
#
# COMPACT_ATOMS: atom_id res chain seq x y z
N MET A 1 16.66 -48.51 1.78
CA MET A 1 16.53 -47.08 2.14
C MET A 1 15.05 -46.77 2.10
N ASP A 2 14.43 -46.48 3.23
CA ASP A 2 13.01 -46.13 3.27
C ASP A 2 12.80 -44.68 2.78
N PRO A 3 11.67 -44.36 2.14
CA PRO A 3 11.42 -43.04 1.54
C PRO A 3 11.31 -41.91 2.57
N THR A 4 10.96 -42.23 3.82
CA THR A 4 10.84 -41.27 4.93
C THR A 4 12.23 -40.76 5.35
N THR A 5 13.22 -41.66 5.40
CA THR A 5 14.61 -41.31 5.71
C THR A 5 15.23 -40.42 4.64
N VAL A 6 14.94 -40.64 3.36
CA VAL A 6 15.45 -39.80 2.26
C VAL A 6 14.87 -38.39 2.32
N LEU A 7 13.57 -38.25 2.62
CA LEU A 7 12.92 -36.94 2.79
C LEU A 7 13.45 -36.18 4.02
N SER A 8 13.71 -36.89 5.12
CA SER A 8 14.31 -36.30 6.32
C SER A 8 15.72 -35.79 6.04
N LEU A 9 16.53 -36.56 5.32
CA LEU A 9 17.88 -36.16 4.94
C LEU A 9 17.87 -34.96 3.98
N PHE A 10 16.94 -34.94 3.02
CA PHE A 10 16.79 -33.81 2.11
C PHE A 10 16.32 -32.53 2.82
N LYS A 11 15.38 -32.65 3.76
CA LYS A 11 14.94 -31.52 4.60
C LYS A 11 16.08 -30.97 5.43
N GLN A 12 16.86 -31.85 6.05
CA GLN A 12 18.02 -31.47 6.87
C GLN A 12 19.09 -30.75 6.04
N LEU A 13 19.36 -31.22 4.81
CA LEU A 13 20.28 -30.57 3.88
C LEU A 13 19.82 -29.17 3.46
N MET A 14 18.52 -29.00 3.21
CA MET A 14 17.94 -27.71 2.84
C MET A 14 18.01 -26.70 3.99
N GLU A 15 17.83 -27.17 5.22
CA GLU A 15 17.90 -26.35 6.43
C GLU A 15 19.36 -25.95 6.75
N GLU A 16 20.31 -26.85 6.50
CA GLU A 16 21.75 -26.58 6.60
C GLU A 16 22.21 -25.56 5.55
N GLN A 17 21.81 -25.71 4.29
CA GLN A 17 22.13 -24.73 3.24
C GLN A 17 21.54 -23.35 3.53
N ARG A 18 20.33 -23.28 4.12
CA ARG A 18 19.72 -22.01 4.55
C ARG A 18 20.53 -21.36 5.69
N SER A 19 21.03 -22.17 6.63
CA SER A 19 21.85 -21.69 7.75
C SER A 19 23.21 -21.17 7.28
N ILE A 20 23.91 -21.92 6.43
CA ILE A 20 25.22 -21.53 5.87
C ILE A 20 25.09 -20.26 5.02
N THR A 21 24.06 -20.18 4.17
CA THR A 21 23.79 -18.99 3.35
C THR A 21 23.49 -17.76 4.22
N SER A 22 22.70 -17.91 5.28
CA SER A 22 22.41 -16.79 6.20
C SER A 22 23.65 -16.31 6.95
N GLN A 23 24.53 -17.22 7.38
CA GLN A 23 25.76 -16.88 8.11
C GLN A 23 26.78 -16.18 7.20
N THR A 24 27.01 -16.73 6.01
CA THR A 24 27.94 -16.14 5.01
C THR A 24 27.51 -14.75 4.55
N VAL A 25 26.22 -14.52 4.29
CA VAL A 25 25.70 -13.19 3.94
C VAL A 25 25.90 -12.19 5.08
N THR A 26 25.70 -12.61 6.34
CA THR A 26 25.88 -11.75 7.52
C THR A 26 27.35 -11.35 7.70
N GLU A 27 28.30 -12.29 7.57
CA GLU A 27 29.73 -11.98 7.69
C GLU A 27 30.24 -11.00 6.62
N VAL A 28 29.78 -11.14 5.37
CA VAL A 28 30.19 -10.24 4.28
C VAL A 28 29.73 -8.81 4.57
N ILE A 29 28.52 -8.64 5.11
CA ILE A 29 27.98 -7.34 5.51
C ILE A 29 28.81 -6.73 6.65
N THR A 30 29.14 -7.50 7.69
CA THR A 30 29.96 -7.02 8.82
C THR A 30 31.35 -6.59 8.36
N LYS A 31 32.00 -7.37 7.48
CA LYS A 31 33.34 -7.05 6.93
C LYS A 31 33.35 -5.82 6.03
N ILE A 32 32.23 -5.44 5.42
CA ILE A 32 32.09 -4.20 4.64
C ILE A 32 31.95 -3.00 5.58
N MET A 33 31.20 -3.15 6.68
CA MET A 33 30.96 -2.09 7.67
C MET A 33 32.25 -1.67 8.41
N ASP A 34 33.11 -2.63 8.73
CA ASP A 34 34.39 -2.41 9.44
C ASP A 34 35.48 -1.74 8.57
N ARG A 35 35.29 -1.69 7.23
CA ARG A 35 36.26 -1.10 6.29
C ARG A 35 36.03 0.38 6.00
N ILE A 36 35.05 1.01 6.64
CA ILE A 36 34.84 2.46 6.57
C ILE A 36 35.72 3.12 7.65
N PRO A 37 36.78 3.89 7.28
CA PRO A 37 37.56 4.59 8.28
C PRO A 37 36.76 5.78 8.83
N GLU A 38 36.50 5.74 10.13
CA GLU A 38 36.08 6.89 10.96
C GLU A 38 37.05 8.05 10.76
N ARG A 39 36.63 9.12 10.06
CA ARG A 39 37.38 10.37 9.99
C ARG A 39 36.47 11.58 10.10
N GLY A 40 36.46 12.17 11.29
CA GLY A 40 36.37 13.62 11.45
C GLY A 40 35.00 14.18 11.79
N GLN A 41 34.85 14.55 13.07
CA GLN A 41 33.83 15.44 13.60
C GLN A 41 33.86 16.80 12.86
N GLY A 42 32.75 17.14 12.22
CA GLY A 42 32.49 18.44 11.60
C GLY A 42 30.99 18.55 11.34
N ASP A 43 30.36 19.51 12.02
CA ASP A 43 28.93 19.82 11.98
C ASP A 43 28.42 19.91 10.54
N SER A 44 27.71 18.88 10.10
CA SER A 44 26.96 18.83 8.85
C SER A 44 25.94 17.71 8.99
N GLN A 45 24.67 18.11 8.91
CA GLN A 45 23.50 17.24 8.94
C GLN A 45 23.79 15.94 8.19
N GLN A 46 23.78 14.83 8.92
CA GLN A 46 23.74 13.51 8.32
C GLN A 46 22.45 13.46 7.49
N VAL A 47 22.56 13.71 6.19
CA VAL A 47 21.57 13.22 5.24
C VAL A 47 21.78 11.73 5.23
N GLU A 48 21.15 11.07 6.19
CA GLU A 48 21.11 9.63 6.32
C GLU A 48 20.69 9.10 4.95
N GLN A 49 21.60 8.43 4.25
CA GLN A 49 21.26 7.77 2.99
C GLN A 49 20.33 6.62 3.34
N ILE A 50 19.04 6.93 3.43
CA ILE A 50 17.99 5.94 3.66
C ILE A 50 18.07 4.97 2.49
N SER A 51 18.52 3.75 2.77
CA SER A 51 18.58 2.70 1.77
C SER A 51 17.17 2.46 1.22
N LEU A 52 17.05 2.10 -0.07
CA LEU A 52 15.76 1.90 -0.72
C LEU A 52 14.81 0.95 0.06
N PRO A 53 15.27 -0.17 0.66
CA PRO A 53 14.43 -1.01 1.51
C PRO A 53 13.91 -0.27 2.74
N ASN A 54 14.78 0.49 3.43
CA ASN A 54 14.39 1.26 4.62
C ASN A 54 13.38 2.36 4.28
N LEU A 55 13.52 3.00 3.11
CA LEU A 55 12.56 3.99 2.62
C LEU A 55 11.21 3.35 2.32
N MET A 56 11.19 2.20 1.64
CA MET A 56 9.94 1.48 1.34
C MET A 56 9.20 1.10 2.62
N THR A 57 9.91 0.59 3.63
CA THR A 57 9.31 0.26 4.93
C THR A 57 8.79 1.51 5.65
N ALA A 58 9.56 2.60 5.67
CA ALA A 58 9.15 3.86 6.30
C ALA A 58 7.90 4.46 5.64
N LEU A 59 7.84 4.47 4.30
CA LEU A 59 6.67 4.92 3.54
C LEU A 59 5.47 4.01 3.75
N SER A 60 5.69 2.69 3.73
CA SER A 60 4.66 1.70 4.00
C SER A 60 4.03 1.94 5.38
N ASN A 61 4.82 2.12 6.43
CA ASN A 61 4.31 2.35 7.78
C ASN A 61 3.47 3.62 7.95
N ARG A 62 3.60 4.61 7.04
CA ARG A 62 2.79 5.84 7.05
C ARG A 62 1.42 5.67 6.40
N ILE A 63 1.20 4.55 5.71
CA ILE A 63 -0.02 4.28 4.95
C ILE A 63 -0.76 3.12 5.62
N GLU A 64 -2.00 3.37 6.03
CA GLU A 64 -2.88 2.33 6.55
C GLU A 64 -3.35 1.39 5.44
N ARG A 65 -3.68 0.14 5.81
CA ARG A 65 -4.21 -0.84 4.85
C ARG A 65 -5.56 -0.37 4.31
N PHE A 66 -5.74 -0.44 3.00
CA PHE A 66 -7.03 -0.26 2.35
C PHE A 66 -7.84 -1.54 2.49
N GLU A 67 -9.06 -1.40 3.00
CA GLU A 67 -10.05 -2.45 3.11
C GLU A 67 -11.34 -1.91 2.49
N PHE A 68 -11.81 -2.57 1.43
CA PHE A 68 -13.04 -2.16 0.76
C PHE A 68 -14.26 -2.69 1.52
N ASP A 69 -15.11 -1.78 1.98
CA ASP A 69 -16.39 -2.09 2.58
C ASP A 69 -17.50 -1.34 1.83
N PRO A 70 -18.42 -2.05 1.15
CA PRO A 70 -19.51 -1.43 0.40
C PRO A 70 -20.64 -0.85 1.27
N GLU A 71 -20.72 -1.22 2.55
CA GLU A 71 -21.71 -0.70 3.50
C GLU A 71 -21.16 0.49 4.30
N ALA A 72 -19.84 0.54 4.49
CA ALA A 72 -19.17 1.72 5.00
C ALA A 72 -19.00 2.81 3.92
N ASP A 73 -18.95 4.07 4.33
CA ASP A 73 -18.59 5.20 3.46
C ASP A 73 -17.06 5.24 3.19
N MET A 74 -16.47 4.09 2.85
CA MET A 74 -15.03 3.92 2.61
C MET A 74 -14.77 3.50 1.17
N SER A 75 -14.53 4.49 0.31
CA SER A 75 -14.14 4.29 -1.09
C SER A 75 -12.62 4.38 -1.27
N PHE A 76 -12.11 3.83 -2.38
CA PHE A 76 -10.69 3.96 -2.71
C PHE A 76 -10.28 5.43 -2.88
N SER A 77 -11.10 6.26 -3.52
CA SER A 77 -10.86 7.70 -3.64
C SER A 77 -10.72 8.39 -2.29
N LYS A 78 -11.56 8.03 -1.30
CA LYS A 78 -11.50 8.62 0.04
C LYS A 78 -10.22 8.21 0.76
N TRP A 79 -9.88 6.93 0.73
CA TRP A 79 -8.63 6.43 1.31
C TRP A 79 -7.40 7.03 0.60
N PHE A 80 -7.39 7.04 -0.73
CA PHE A 80 -6.27 7.57 -1.52
C PHE A 80 -6.07 9.07 -1.30
N SER A 81 -7.14 9.84 -1.10
CA SER A 81 -7.03 11.28 -0.80
C SER A 81 -6.23 11.57 0.48
N ARG A 82 -6.29 10.68 1.47
CA ARG A 82 -5.56 10.81 2.74
C ARG A 82 -4.06 10.57 2.59
N TYR A 83 -3.69 9.68 1.69
CA TYR A 83 -2.30 9.23 1.49
C TYR A 83 -1.67 9.74 0.19
N LYS A 84 -2.40 10.55 -0.58
CA LYS A 84 -1.98 11.07 -1.89
C LYS A 84 -0.58 11.67 -1.81
N ASP A 85 -0.35 12.58 -0.87
CA ASP A 85 0.92 13.29 -0.75
C ASP A 85 2.08 12.35 -0.40
N VAL A 86 1.80 11.21 0.26
CA VAL A 86 2.84 10.19 0.51
C VAL A 86 3.33 9.59 -0.80
N PHE A 87 2.44 9.34 -1.77
CA PHE A 87 2.81 8.79 -3.07
C PHE A 87 3.43 9.83 -4.03
N PHE A 88 3.03 11.10 -3.92
CA PHE A 88 3.49 12.16 -4.83
C PHE A 88 4.73 12.90 -4.31
N GLU A 89 4.77 13.25 -3.03
CA GLU A 89 5.84 14.05 -2.42
C GLU A 89 6.89 13.17 -1.73
N ASP A 90 6.46 12.33 -0.79
CA ASP A 90 7.41 11.52 0.01
C ASP A 90 8.05 10.39 -0.81
N ALA A 91 7.28 9.80 -1.73
CA ALA A 91 7.72 8.75 -2.63
C ALA A 91 8.19 9.28 -4.00
N LYS A 92 8.45 10.58 -4.15
CA LYS A 92 8.84 11.18 -5.45
C LYS A 92 10.07 10.53 -6.09
N GLN A 93 10.99 10.04 -5.27
CA GLN A 93 12.23 9.37 -5.70
C GLN A 93 12.03 7.90 -6.09
N LEU A 94 10.85 7.33 -5.83
CA LEU A 94 10.53 5.96 -6.22
C LEU A 94 10.18 5.89 -7.71
N THR A 95 10.62 4.80 -8.35
CA THR A 95 10.15 4.47 -9.70
C THR A 95 8.65 4.18 -9.70
N GLU A 96 7.99 4.36 -10.83
CA GLU A 96 6.55 4.07 -10.97
C GLU A 96 6.21 2.65 -10.53
N SER A 97 7.02 1.67 -10.93
CA SER A 97 6.86 0.27 -10.49
C SER A 97 7.01 0.10 -8.97
N ALA A 98 7.91 0.85 -8.30
CA ALA A 98 8.02 0.81 -6.85
C ALA A 98 6.80 1.44 -6.15
N LYS A 99 6.24 2.53 -6.70
CA LYS A 99 4.99 3.11 -6.21
C LYS A 99 3.79 2.18 -6.38
N VAL A 100 3.70 1.50 -7.53
CA VAL A 100 2.67 0.47 -7.77
C VAL A 100 2.80 -0.67 -6.76
N ARG A 101 4.02 -1.18 -6.53
CA ARG A 101 4.25 -2.22 -5.51
C ARG A 101 3.84 -1.76 -4.11
N LEU A 102 4.21 -0.54 -3.72
CA LEU A 102 3.82 0.05 -2.42
C LEU A 102 2.30 0.17 -2.30
N LEU A 103 1.62 0.61 -3.36
CA LEU A 103 0.17 0.72 -3.38
C LEU A 103 -0.51 -0.65 -3.26
N CYS A 104 -0.04 -1.64 -4.03
CA CYS A 104 -0.55 -3.01 -3.98
C CYS A 104 -0.33 -3.67 -2.61
N GLU A 105 0.79 -3.41 -1.94
CA GLU A 105 1.07 -3.91 -0.58
C GLU A 105 0.01 -3.45 0.43
N LYS A 106 -0.58 -2.27 0.19
CA LYS A 106 -1.58 -1.66 1.06
C LYS A 106 -2.99 -2.14 0.79
N LEU A 107 -3.26 -2.85 -0.29
CA LEU A 107 -4.55 -3.46 -0.51
C LEU A 107 -4.71 -4.69 0.40
N ASP A 108 -5.90 -4.87 0.97
CA ASP A 108 -6.29 -6.14 1.58
C ASP A 108 -6.28 -7.28 0.55
N SER A 109 -6.29 -8.52 1.02
CA SER A 109 -6.14 -9.69 0.15
C SER A 109 -7.25 -9.78 -0.91
N VAL A 110 -8.48 -9.40 -0.56
CA VAL A 110 -9.64 -9.47 -1.46
C VAL A 110 -9.55 -8.38 -2.51
N SER A 111 -9.24 -7.15 -2.11
CA SER A 111 -9.06 -6.04 -3.06
C SER A 111 -7.89 -6.28 -4.01
N PHE A 112 -6.76 -6.78 -3.49
CA PHE A 112 -5.61 -7.12 -4.30
C PHE A 112 -5.94 -8.19 -5.36
N GLU A 113 -6.63 -9.27 -4.97
CA GLU A 113 -7.04 -10.33 -5.89
C GLU A 113 -7.95 -9.81 -7.01
N LYS A 114 -8.90 -8.92 -6.67
CA LYS A 114 -9.82 -8.31 -7.65
C LYS A 114 -9.06 -7.41 -8.63
N TYR A 115 -8.11 -6.60 -8.14
CA TYR A 115 -7.22 -5.81 -8.99
C TYR A 115 -6.39 -6.72 -9.92
N GLN A 116 -5.73 -7.75 -9.37
CA GLN A 116 -4.91 -8.68 -10.14
C GLN A 116 -5.71 -9.35 -11.26
N ARG A 117 -6.95 -9.77 -11.00
CA ARG A 117 -7.84 -10.34 -12.03
C ARG A 117 -8.20 -9.35 -13.12
N HIS A 118 -8.43 -8.08 -12.77
CA HIS A 118 -8.82 -7.04 -13.71
C HIS A 118 -7.70 -6.69 -14.70
N VAL A 119 -6.45 -6.74 -14.26
CA VAL A 119 -5.31 -6.33 -15.10
C VAL A 119 -4.79 -7.42 -16.04
N LEU A 120 -5.27 -8.66 -15.90
CA LEU A 120 -4.90 -9.75 -16.79
C LEU A 120 -5.27 -9.44 -18.25
N PRO A 121 -4.43 -9.83 -19.24
CA PRO A 121 -3.23 -10.66 -19.11
C PRO A 121 -1.93 -9.88 -18.78
N ARG A 122 -1.99 -8.57 -18.49
CA ARG A 122 -0.82 -7.75 -18.19
C ARG A 122 -0.30 -8.05 -16.78
N ASP A 123 1.01 -7.94 -16.61
CA ASP A 123 1.65 -7.99 -15.30
C ASP A 123 1.57 -6.62 -14.61
N MET A 124 1.47 -6.60 -13.28
CA MET A 124 1.37 -5.36 -12.49
C MET A 124 2.59 -4.45 -12.66
N SER A 125 3.77 -5.00 -12.97
CA SER A 125 4.97 -4.21 -13.27
C SER A 125 4.88 -3.41 -14.57
N GLN A 126 3.95 -3.76 -15.46
CA GLN A 126 3.75 -3.15 -16.78
C GLN A 126 2.66 -2.07 -16.79
N ILE A 127 2.14 -1.72 -15.62
CA ILE A 127 1.05 -0.76 -15.43
C ILE A 127 1.64 0.43 -14.68
N GLY A 128 1.43 1.63 -15.20
CA GLY A 128 1.92 2.85 -14.56
C GLY A 128 1.15 3.15 -13.27
N PHE A 129 1.75 3.93 -12.36
CA PHE A 129 1.09 4.25 -11.08
C PHE A 129 -0.24 4.97 -11.27
N GLY A 130 -0.29 5.94 -12.19
CA GLY A 130 -1.53 6.66 -12.51
C GLY A 130 -2.62 5.74 -13.06
N GLU A 131 -2.25 4.80 -13.95
CA GLU A 131 -3.19 3.82 -14.50
C GLU A 131 -3.73 2.88 -13.40
N THR A 132 -2.86 2.40 -12.51
CA THR A 132 -3.26 1.59 -11.35
C THR A 132 -4.25 2.34 -10.45
N VAL A 133 -4.00 3.63 -10.17
CA VAL A 133 -4.91 4.45 -9.34
C VAL A 133 -6.29 4.56 -9.98
N GLU A 134 -6.38 4.78 -11.30
CA GLU A 134 -7.67 4.88 -11.99
C GLU A 134 -8.43 3.54 -12.01
N ILE A 135 -7.73 2.42 -12.23
CA ILE A 135 -8.32 1.07 -12.16
C ILE A 135 -8.88 0.81 -10.76
N LEU A 136 -8.11 1.15 -9.71
CA LEU A 136 -8.55 0.94 -8.32
C LEU A 136 -9.76 1.80 -7.96
N LYS A 137 -9.81 3.07 -8.42
CA LYS A 137 -11.02 3.89 -8.30
C LYS A 137 -12.21 3.23 -9.00
N GLU A 138 -12.03 2.72 -10.21
CA GLU A 138 -13.12 2.06 -10.91
C GLU A 138 -13.66 0.82 -10.18
N LEU A 139 -12.76 0.03 -9.58
CA LEU A 139 -13.11 -1.22 -8.91
C LEU A 139 -13.73 -1.03 -7.52
N PHE A 140 -13.36 0.04 -6.82
CA PHE A 140 -13.59 0.22 -5.39
C PHE A 140 -14.17 1.59 -5.00
N ASP A 141 -14.50 2.45 -5.96
CA ASP A 141 -15.41 3.56 -5.69
C ASP A 141 -16.85 3.12 -5.89
N CYS A 142 -17.72 3.55 -4.97
CA CYS A 142 -19.15 3.37 -5.11
C CYS A 142 -19.64 4.18 -6.32
N LYS A 143 -19.91 3.49 -7.44
CA LYS A 143 -20.67 4.07 -8.55
C LYS A 143 -22.10 4.29 -8.07
N THR A 144 -22.39 5.45 -7.48
CA THR A 144 -23.79 5.82 -7.18
C THR A 144 -24.50 5.96 -8.52
N SER A 145 -25.35 5.00 -8.85
CA SER A 145 -26.16 5.08 -10.06
C SER A 145 -27.02 6.34 -10.00
N LEU A 146 -27.19 7.02 -11.13
CA LEU A 146 -28.11 8.15 -11.27
C LEU A 146 -29.52 7.79 -10.77
N PHE A 147 -29.93 6.53 -10.92
CA PHE A 147 -31.17 6.01 -10.37
C PHE A 147 -31.20 6.05 -8.83
N THR A 148 -30.14 5.56 -8.18
CA THR A 148 -30.00 5.57 -6.72
C THR A 148 -30.03 7.00 -6.16
N THR A 149 -29.29 7.92 -6.79
CA THR A 149 -29.30 9.34 -6.42
C THR A 149 -30.69 9.95 -6.55
N ARG A 150 -31.38 9.74 -7.68
CA ARG A 150 -32.74 10.24 -7.89
C ARG A 150 -33.73 9.66 -6.88
N TYR A 151 -33.60 8.37 -6.58
CA TYR A 151 -34.45 7.70 -5.60
C TYR A 151 -34.25 8.25 -4.18
N GLN A 152 -33.00 8.50 -3.77
CA GLN A 152 -32.70 9.13 -2.49
C GLN A 152 -33.27 10.55 -2.41
N CYS A 153 -33.16 11.34 -3.49
CA CYS A 153 -33.80 12.65 -3.58
C CYS A 153 -35.33 12.58 -3.42
N LEU A 154 -35.97 11.59 -4.05
CA LEU A 154 -37.43 11.39 -3.94
C LEU A 154 -37.87 10.92 -2.53
N LYS A 155 -36.96 10.29 -1.76
CA LYS A 155 -37.23 9.84 -0.39
C LYS A 155 -37.13 10.94 0.67
N LEU A 156 -36.52 12.09 0.35
CA LEU A 156 -36.46 13.22 1.28
C LEU A 156 -37.86 13.77 1.54
N LYS A 157 -38.31 13.66 2.80
CA LYS A 157 -39.52 14.33 3.28
C LYS A 157 -39.12 15.60 4.01
N LYS A 158 -39.74 16.73 3.64
CA LYS A 158 -39.62 17.98 4.41
C LYS A 158 -40.22 17.75 5.79
N SER A 159 -39.44 17.92 6.84
CA SER A 159 -39.96 18.04 8.20
C SER A 159 -40.61 19.42 8.34
N ASP A 160 -41.85 19.46 8.83
CA ASP A 160 -42.60 20.71 9.02
C ASP A 160 -42.07 21.58 10.17
N ALA A 161 -41.01 21.12 10.85
CA ALA A 161 -40.45 21.78 12.03
C ALA A 161 -39.56 23.01 11.73
N GLU A 162 -39.20 23.26 10.47
CA GLU A 162 -38.29 24.38 10.13
C GLU A 162 -39.00 25.69 9.73
N VAL A 163 -40.33 25.73 9.67
CA VAL A 163 -41.06 26.92 9.17
C VAL A 163 -41.54 27.88 10.27
N THR A 164 -41.49 27.49 11.55
CA THR A 164 -42.12 28.28 12.63
C THR A 164 -41.14 29.09 13.48
N SER A 165 -40.16 29.78 12.88
CA SER A 165 -39.30 30.71 13.66
C SER A 165 -38.96 32.05 13.00
N ARG A 166 -39.59 32.42 11.87
CA ARG A 166 -39.29 33.73 11.25
C ARG A 166 -40.52 34.43 10.69
N ILE A 167 -41.42 34.91 11.55
CA ILE A 167 -42.09 36.20 11.34
C ILE A 167 -42.38 36.83 12.72
N PRO A 168 -41.61 37.84 13.18
CA PRO A 168 -42.11 38.77 14.18
C PRO A 168 -43.05 39.75 13.47
N VAL A 169 -44.32 39.76 13.86
CA VAL A 169 -45.26 40.82 13.51
C VAL A 169 -45.09 41.92 14.55
N GLU A 170 -44.86 43.13 14.05
CA GLU A 170 -44.64 44.39 14.78
C GLU A 170 -45.76 44.76 15.76
#